data_AF-A0A834WD23-F1
#
_entry.id   AF-A0A834WD23-F1
#
_cell.length_a   1.000
_cell.length_b   1.000
_cell.length_c   1.000
_cell.angle_alpha   90.00
_cell.angle_beta   90.00
_cell.angle_gamma   90.00
#
_symmetry.space_group_name_H-M   'P 1'
#
loop_
_entity.id
_entity.type
_entity.pdbx_description
1 polymer ?
#
loop_
_entity_poly.entity_id
_entity_poly.type
_entity_poly.pdbx_seq_one_letter_code
_entity_poly.pdbx_strand_id
1 'polypeptide(L)'
;MQNVSEAAAMARSILHKRVRQLRASPRQVSQPNKADNKIPQSSVTNNQHTSADKTEPNTKPTFADTSTSAVKKFNQTLSEKSKLPRVGDVVHVSSIGKKVTVLRVDSSKEEIVVQAGNMKLKLKLTDIQR
;
A
#
# COMPACT_ATOMS: atom_id res chain seq x y z
N MET A 1 11.06 -32.44 -24.31
CA MET A 1 11.39 -31.02 -23.99
C MET A 1 10.48 -29.98 -24.67
N GLN A 2 9.74 -30.32 -25.75
CA GLN A 2 8.84 -29.38 -26.44
C GLN A 2 7.73 -28.82 -25.54
N ASN A 3 7.03 -29.66 -24.78
CA ASN A 3 5.93 -29.24 -23.91
C ASN A 3 6.33 -28.15 -22.89
N VAL A 4 7.55 -28.21 -22.36
CA VAL A 4 8.05 -27.23 -21.39
C VAL A 4 8.36 -25.89 -22.08
N SER A 5 8.89 -25.95 -23.30
CA SER A 5 9.20 -24.77 -24.11
C SER A 5 7.93 -24.05 -24.57
N GLU A 6 6.91 -24.80 -24.96
CA GLU A 6 5.60 -24.30 -25.34
C GLU A 6 4.86 -23.67 -24.15
N ALA A 7 4.85 -24.35 -23.00
CA ALA A 7 4.28 -23.81 -21.77
C ALA A 7 4.99 -22.50 -21.35
N ALA A 8 6.33 -22.44 -21.46
CA ALA A 8 7.09 -21.24 -21.17
C ALA A 8 6.80 -20.11 -22.18
N ALA A 9 6.63 -20.42 -23.47
CA ALA A 9 6.26 -19.44 -24.49
C ALA A 9 4.87 -18.85 -24.22
N MET A 10 3.89 -19.69 -23.87
CA MET A 10 2.55 -19.24 -23.50
C MET A 10 2.56 -18.37 -22.24
N ALA A 11 3.30 -18.77 -21.20
CA ALA A 11 3.44 -17.99 -19.97
C ALA A 11 4.01 -16.58 -20.24
N ARG A 12 5.05 -16.49 -21.06
CA ARG A 12 5.62 -15.19 -21.48
C ARG A 12 4.62 -14.35 -22.27
N SER A 13 3.88 -14.95 -23.20
CA SER A 13 2.84 -14.26 -23.98
C SER A 13 1.76 -13.66 -23.07
N ILE A 14 1.25 -14.45 -22.12
CA ILE A 14 0.24 -14.00 -21.16
C ILE A 14 0.76 -12.84 -20.31
N LEU A 15 1.99 -12.95 -19.79
CA LEU A 15 2.61 -11.91 -18.98
C LEU A 15 2.72 -10.59 -19.74
N HIS A 16 3.28 -10.62 -20.96
CA HIS A 16 3.41 -9.42 -21.78
C HIS A 16 2.06 -8.80 -22.14
N LYS A 17 1.06 -9.63 -22.45
CA LYS A 17 -0.30 -9.16 -22.74
C LYS A 17 -0.92 -8.44 -21.54
N ARG A 18 -0.80 -9.01 -20.33
CA ARG A 18 -1.32 -8.38 -19.10
C ARG A 18 -0.60 -7.08 -18.77
N VAL A 19 0.72 -7.03 -18.88
CA VAL A 19 1.51 -5.80 -18.65
C VAL A 19 1.09 -4.69 -19.61
N ARG A 20 0.88 -5.00 -20.89
CA ARG A 20 0.37 -4.01 -21.87
C ARG A 20 -1.04 -3.55 -21.53
N GLN A 21 -1.95 -4.46 -21.16
CA GLN A 21 -3.31 -4.11 -20.75
C GLN A 21 -3.34 -3.20 -19.53
N LEU A 22 -2.49 -3.45 -18.52
CA LEU A 22 -2.41 -2.60 -17.33
C LEU A 22 -1.82 -1.21 -17.62
N ARG A 23 -0.89 -1.12 -18.57
CA ARG A 23 -0.34 0.18 -19.01
C ARG A 23 -1.29 0.96 -19.93
N ALA A 24 -2.03 0.26 -20.78
CA ALA A 24 -2.99 0.85 -21.71
C ALA A 24 -4.35 1.14 -21.05
N SER A 25 -4.65 0.48 -19.92
CA SER A 25 -5.79 0.84 -19.10
C SER A 25 -5.56 2.27 -18.60
N PRO A 26 -6.48 3.20 -18.89
CA PRO A 26 -6.38 4.54 -18.36
C PRO A 26 -6.35 4.41 -16.84
N ARG A 27 -5.18 4.65 -16.22
CA ARG A 27 -5.19 5.13 -14.84
C ARG A 27 -6.13 6.31 -14.87
N GLN A 28 -7.23 6.23 -14.13
CA GLN A 28 -8.11 7.35 -13.89
C GLN A 28 -7.26 8.38 -13.16
N VAL A 29 -6.52 9.19 -13.92
CA VAL A 29 -5.80 10.36 -13.45
C VAL A 29 -6.92 11.29 -13.04
N SER A 30 -7.18 11.38 -11.73
CA SER A 30 -7.95 12.46 -11.17
C SER A 30 -7.34 13.75 -11.68
N GLN A 31 -8.01 14.40 -12.62
CA GLN A 31 -7.55 15.65 -13.22
C GLN A 31 -7.39 16.69 -12.10
N PRO A 32 -6.25 17.37 -11.98
CA PRO A 32 -6.23 18.67 -11.32
C PRO A 32 -6.96 19.63 -12.26
N ASN A 33 -8.17 19.97 -11.86
CA ASN A 33 -9.00 21.00 -12.46
C ASN A 33 -8.25 22.34 -12.40
N LYS A 34 -7.75 22.89 -13.52
CA LYS A 34 -7.63 24.34 -13.82
C LYS A 34 -7.48 24.61 -15.33
N ALA A 35 -8.50 25.31 -15.84
CA ALA A 35 -8.55 26.31 -16.91
C ALA A 35 -7.44 26.41 -17.98
N ASP A 36 -7.92 26.39 -19.23
CA ASP A 36 -7.48 27.14 -20.42
C ASP A 36 -6.00 27.59 -20.52
N ASN A 37 -5.27 26.97 -21.46
CA ASN A 37 -4.71 27.69 -22.60
C ASN A 37 -4.19 26.74 -23.71
N LYS A 38 -4.73 26.97 -24.92
CA LYS A 38 -4.27 26.64 -26.29
C LYS A 38 -2.72 26.57 -26.43
N ILE A 39 -2.03 25.63 -27.11
CA ILE A 39 -2.06 25.18 -28.54
C ILE A 39 -0.99 24.03 -28.74
N PRO A 40 -0.95 23.30 -29.89
CA PRO A 40 -0.51 21.89 -30.00
C PRO A 40 0.82 21.64 -30.77
N GLN A 41 1.12 20.34 -31.01
CA GLN A 41 2.22 19.74 -31.81
C GLN A 41 3.58 19.65 -31.09
N SER A 42 4.41 18.61 -31.20
CA SER A 42 4.57 17.57 -32.22
C SER A 42 5.27 16.33 -31.65
N SER A 43 4.92 15.17 -32.20
CA SER A 43 5.70 13.92 -32.17
C SER A 43 7.08 14.07 -32.80
N VAL A 44 8.17 13.69 -32.11
CA VAL A 44 9.39 13.16 -32.74
C VAL A 44 10.12 12.20 -31.77
N THR A 45 10.37 11.01 -32.29
CA THR A 45 11.29 9.96 -31.81
C THR A 45 12.73 10.47 -31.67
N ASN A 46 13.45 10.15 -30.59
CA ASN A 46 14.82 9.67 -30.76
C ASN A 46 15.32 8.88 -29.54
N ASN A 47 16.10 7.87 -29.88
CA ASN A 47 16.69 6.87 -29.04
C ASN A 47 17.96 7.36 -28.36
N GLN A 48 18.37 6.58 -27.35
CA GLN A 48 19.73 6.46 -26.81
C GLN A 48 20.19 7.66 -25.96
N HIS A 49 20.59 7.35 -24.73
CA HIS A 49 21.95 7.57 -24.27
C HIS A 49 22.23 6.60 -23.11
N THR A 50 23.34 5.89 -23.28
CA THR A 50 23.90 4.83 -22.45
C THR A 50 24.78 5.39 -21.33
N SER A 51 24.81 4.65 -20.22
CA SER A 51 25.97 4.33 -19.36
C SER A 51 26.87 5.43 -18.79
N ALA A 52 27.00 5.42 -17.45
CA ALA A 52 28.22 5.52 -16.62
C ALA A 52 27.84 6.23 -15.30
N ASP A 53 27.81 5.60 -14.13
CA ASP A 53 28.90 5.06 -13.30
C ASP A 53 29.73 6.14 -12.57
N LYS A 54 29.70 6.08 -11.23
CA LYS A 54 30.54 6.75 -10.19
C LYS A 54 30.37 8.30 -10.12
N THR A 55 30.38 9.00 -8.99
CA THR A 55 31.06 8.85 -7.69
C THR A 55 30.50 9.93 -6.74
N GLU A 56 30.19 9.59 -5.48
CA GLU A 56 30.12 10.56 -4.36
C GLU A 56 31.56 10.98 -4.01
N PRO A 57 31.87 12.22 -3.57
CA PRO A 57 31.75 12.52 -2.13
C PRO A 57 31.48 14.00 -1.74
N ASN A 58 30.60 14.15 -0.73
CA ASN A 58 30.77 14.97 0.48
C ASN A 58 31.13 16.46 0.37
N THR A 59 30.19 17.36 0.70
CA THR A 59 30.45 18.58 1.52
C THR A 59 29.13 19.09 2.13
N LYS A 60 28.93 18.88 3.44
CA LYS A 60 28.18 19.78 4.34
C LYS A 60 29.20 20.71 5.03
N PRO A 61 28.86 21.77 5.80
CA PRO A 61 27.54 22.19 6.33
C PRO A 61 27.27 23.71 6.23
N THR A 62 26.06 24.17 6.53
CA THR A 62 25.82 25.39 7.34
C THR A 62 24.37 25.40 7.79
N PHE A 63 24.22 25.59 9.09
CA PHE A 63 23.00 25.65 9.87
C PHE A 63 22.34 27.03 9.72
N ALA A 64 21.02 27.06 9.61
CA ALA A 64 20.21 28.14 10.13
C ALA A 64 18.84 27.59 10.50
N ASP A 65 18.56 27.71 11.78
CA ASP A 65 17.42 27.20 12.51
C ASP A 65 16.10 27.82 12.06
N THR A 66 15.07 27.00 11.90
CA THR A 66 13.76 27.35 12.46
C THR A 66 13.08 26.06 12.90
N SER A 67 13.09 25.89 14.22
CA SER A 67 12.42 24.84 14.95
C SER A 67 10.91 24.95 14.78
N THR A 68 10.25 23.85 14.43
CA THR A 68 9.10 23.37 15.22
C THR A 68 8.94 21.88 15.00
N SER A 69 9.34 21.14 16.03
CA SER A 69 8.90 19.78 16.31
C SER A 69 7.39 19.63 16.06
N ALA A 70 7.03 18.83 15.07
CA ALA A 70 5.74 18.15 15.05
C ALA A 70 6.00 16.65 14.83
N VAL A 71 6.75 16.05 15.75
CA VAL A 71 6.58 14.63 16.05
C VAL A 71 5.10 14.48 16.40
N LYS A 72 4.27 14.02 15.46
CA LYS A 72 2.94 13.51 15.77
C LYS A 72 3.13 12.27 16.62
N LYS A 73 3.40 12.50 17.91
CA LYS A 73 3.14 11.57 18.98
C LYS A 73 1.65 11.31 18.91
N PHE A 74 1.26 10.22 18.27
CA PHE A 74 -0.05 9.64 18.50
C PHE A 74 -0.05 9.08 19.93
N ASN A 75 -0.14 9.99 20.91
CA ASN A 75 -0.67 9.69 22.22
C ASN A 75 -2.17 9.49 22.03
N GLN A 76 -2.55 8.39 21.38
CA GLN A 76 -3.94 7.98 21.32
C GLN A 76 -4.25 7.31 22.67
N THR A 77 -4.63 8.17 23.61
CA THR A 77 -5.48 7.90 24.78
C THR A 77 -5.55 6.44 25.19
N LEU A 78 -4.58 6.07 26.02
CA LEU A 78 -4.50 4.83 26.77
C LEU A 78 -5.61 4.74 27.85
N SER A 79 -6.91 4.84 27.53
CA SER A 79 -7.96 4.58 28.54
C SER A 79 -9.41 4.47 28.02
N GLU A 80 -9.72 3.44 27.24
CA GLU A 80 -11.06 2.83 27.28
C GLU A 80 -10.91 1.32 27.42
N LYS A 81 -10.16 0.93 28.45
CA LYS A 81 -9.78 -0.45 28.75
C LYS A 81 -10.93 -1.10 29.52
N SER A 82 -11.72 -1.96 28.89
CA SER A 82 -12.38 -3.11 29.55
C SER A 82 -13.51 -3.71 28.72
N LYS A 83 -14.17 -2.94 27.85
CA LYS A 83 -15.31 -3.49 27.11
C LYS A 83 -14.82 -4.34 25.93
N LEU A 84 -15.14 -5.63 26.01
CA LEU A 84 -15.03 -6.57 24.90
C LEU A 84 -15.67 -5.95 23.64
N PRO A 85 -15.04 -6.08 22.46
CA PRO A 85 -15.64 -5.64 21.22
C PRO A 85 -16.95 -6.39 20.98
N ARG A 86 -17.89 -5.76 20.27
CA ARG A 86 -19.14 -6.40 19.87
C ARG A 86 -19.00 -7.01 18.48
N VAL A 87 -19.86 -7.98 18.18
CA VAL A 87 -19.99 -8.52 16.83
C VAL A 87 -20.46 -7.40 15.90
N GLY A 88 -19.76 -7.24 14.78
CA GLY A 88 -19.95 -6.16 13.81
C GLY A 88 -19.01 -4.97 13.99
N ASP A 89 -18.32 -4.85 15.14
CA ASP A 89 -17.36 -3.76 15.35
C ASP A 89 -16.16 -3.89 14.40
N VAL A 90 -15.58 -2.75 14.03
CA VAL A 90 -14.34 -2.69 13.26
C VAL A 90 -13.18 -2.45 14.23
N VAL A 91 -12.28 -3.42 14.33
CA VAL A 91 -11.10 -3.39 15.21
C VAL A 91 -9.82 -3.37 14.39
N HIS A 92 -8.77 -2.74 14.92
CA HIS A 92 -7.44 -2.83 14.33
C HIS A 92 -6.73 -4.07 14.89
N VAL A 93 -6.11 -4.87 14.04
CA VAL A 93 -5.31 -6.03 14.49
C VAL A 93 -3.84 -5.72 14.22
N SER A 94 -3.04 -5.69 15.29
CA SER A 94 -1.62 -5.29 15.21
C SER A 94 -0.82 -6.22 14.29
N SER A 95 -1.09 -7.53 14.32
CA SER A 95 -0.38 -8.52 13.49
C SER A 95 -0.68 -8.41 11.99
N ILE A 96 -1.83 -7.82 11.63
CA ILE A 96 -2.27 -7.66 10.23
C ILE A 96 -2.04 -6.22 9.76
N GLY A 97 -1.95 -5.26 10.67
CA GLY A 97 -1.84 -3.84 10.37
C GLY A 97 -3.06 -3.27 9.64
N LYS A 98 -4.21 -3.95 9.73
CA LYS A 98 -5.45 -3.58 9.02
C LYS A 98 -6.64 -3.55 9.98
N LYS A 99 -7.66 -2.78 9.58
CA LYS A 99 -8.97 -2.77 10.22
C LYS A 99 -9.79 -3.95 9.70
N VAL A 100 -10.41 -4.68 10.61
CA VAL A 100 -11.15 -5.92 10.33
C VAL A 100 -12.45 -5.94 11.11
N THR A 101 -13.44 -6.66 10.60
CA THR A 101 -14.75 -6.75 11.24
C THR A 101 -14.82 -7.95 12.16
N VAL A 102 -15.37 -7.75 13.35
CA VAL A 102 -15.61 -8.82 14.33
C VAL A 102 -16.82 -9.64 13.91
N LEU A 103 -16.64 -10.96 13.80
CA LEU A 103 -17.70 -11.92 13.48
C LEU A 103 -18.26 -12.61 14.72
N ARG A 104 -17.39 -12.95 15.66
CA ARG A 104 -17.76 -13.65 16.89
C ARG A 104 -16.79 -13.30 17.99
N VAL A 105 -17.30 -13.20 19.21
CA VAL A 105 -16.50 -13.01 20.41
C VAL A 105 -16.74 -14.19 21.33
N ASP A 106 -15.67 -14.80 21.80
CA ASP A 106 -15.69 -15.92 22.75
C ASP A 106 -15.10 -15.45 24.08
N SER A 107 -15.98 -14.87 24.91
CA SER A 107 -15.59 -14.26 26.18
C SER A 107 -15.00 -15.26 27.18
N SER A 108 -15.37 -16.55 27.07
CA SER A 108 -14.88 -17.61 27.98
C SER A 108 -13.41 -17.95 27.76
N LYS A 109 -12.89 -17.71 26.55
CA LYS A 109 -11.52 -18.05 26.15
C LYS A 109 -10.68 -16.81 25.83
N GLU A 110 -11.27 -15.63 25.95
CA GLU A 110 -10.67 -14.36 25.53
C GLU A 110 -10.19 -14.37 24.06
N GLU A 111 -10.97 -15.05 23.21
CA GLU A 111 -10.71 -15.18 21.77
C GLU A 111 -11.75 -14.43 20.95
N ILE A 112 -11.34 -13.95 19.78
CA ILE A 112 -12.20 -13.25 18.83
C ILE A 112 -11.99 -13.80 17.42
N VAL A 113 -13.09 -13.94 16.68
CA VAL A 113 -13.05 -14.27 15.26
C VAL A 113 -13.33 -13.01 14.46
N VAL A 114 -12.38 -12.64 13.62
CA VAL A 114 -12.45 -11.46 12.75
C VAL A 114 -12.41 -11.88 11.28
N GLN A 115 -12.95 -11.05 10.39
CA GLN A 115 -12.84 -11.21 8.94
C GLN A 115 -11.92 -10.15 8.34
N ALA A 116 -10.89 -10.63 7.67
CA ALA A 116 -9.93 -9.83 6.90
C ALA A 116 -10.07 -10.19 5.42
N GLY A 117 -10.93 -9.45 4.70
CA GLY A 117 -11.27 -9.77 3.32
C GLY A 117 -11.97 -11.14 3.22
N ASN A 118 -11.33 -12.09 2.52
CA ASN A 118 -11.85 -13.45 2.35
C ASN A 118 -11.36 -14.43 3.42
N MET A 119 -10.54 -13.97 4.37
CA MET A 119 -10.01 -14.79 5.46
C MET A 119 -10.81 -14.58 6.75
N LYS A 120 -11.02 -15.66 7.51
CA LYS A 120 -11.49 -15.61 8.89
C LYS A 120 -10.34 -15.99 9.82
N LEU A 121 -10.09 -15.18 10.82
CA LEU A 121 -8.95 -15.33 11.71
C LEU A 121 -9.45 -15.37 13.15
N LYS A 122 -8.98 -16.37 13.89
CA LYS A 122 -9.17 -16.45 15.34
C LYS A 122 -7.93 -15.83 15.99
N LEU A 123 -8.15 -14.83 16.83
CA LEU A 123 -7.12 -14.05 17.50
C LEU A 123 -7.40 -13.96 18.98
N LYS A 124 -6.39 -13.65 19.78
CA LYS A 124 -6.58 -13.29 21.18
C LYS A 124 -7.00 -11.84 21.29
N LEU A 125 -7.76 -11.51 22.34
CA LEU A 125 -8.14 -10.13 22.63
C LEU A 125 -6.94 -9.22 22.94
N THR A 126 -5.77 -9.78 23.26
CA THR A 126 -4.52 -9.05 23.44
C THR A 126 -3.96 -8.47 22.14
N ASP A 127 -4.31 -9.08 21.01
CA ASP A 127 -3.70 -8.77 19.71
C ASP A 127 -4.50 -7.71 18.92
N ILE A 128 -5.65 -7.30 19.47
CA ILE A 128 -6.49 -6.23 18.92
C ILE A 128 -6.15 -4.91 19.59
N GLN A 129 -6.08 -3.87 18.76
CA GLN A 129 -5.97 -2.48 19.18
C GLN A 129 -7.26 -1.77 18.78
N ARG A 130 -7.77 -0.95 19.71
CA ARG A 130 -8.92 -0.08 19.47
C ARG A 130 -8.44 1.33 19.13
#